data_AF-A0A264W4A8-F1
#
_entry.id   AF-A0A264W4A8-F1
#
_cell.length_a   1.000
_cell.length_b   1.000
_cell.length_c   1.000
_cell.angle_alpha   90.00
_cell.angle_beta   90.00
_cell.angle_gamma   90.00
#
_symmetry.space_group_name_H-M   'P 1'
#
loop_
_entity.id
_entity.type
_entity.pdbx_description
1 polymer ?
#
loop_
_entity_poly.entity_id
_entity_poly.type
_entity_poly.pdbx_seq_one_letter_code
_entity_poly.pdbx_strand_id
1 'polypeptide(L)'
;MSNVHSAYQTYQTTAVQTATPQELSLMLYNGCLKFIKLANKALEEGKIEQKHTNLLKAQAIISQFRITLDMDVPISENLDALYEFINQQLVEANTTNDQAKLAVAEELVTELRDTWKTMMKTAASV
;
A
#
# COMPACT_ATOMS: atom_id res chain seq x y z
N MET A 1 29.05 18.90 5.59
CA MET A 1 27.71 18.66 6.14
C MET A 1 27.37 17.20 5.91
N SER A 2 27.15 16.47 7.01
CA SER A 2 27.21 15.01 7.10
C SER A 2 26.09 14.31 6.32
N ASN A 3 26.46 13.20 5.71
CA ASN A 3 25.78 12.45 4.67
C ASN A 3 24.59 11.59 5.18
N VAL A 4 23.69 12.16 5.99
CA VAL A 4 22.59 11.42 6.65
C VAL A 4 21.54 10.93 5.65
N HIS A 5 21.36 11.64 4.52
CA HIS A 5 20.43 11.25 3.46
C HIS A 5 20.91 10.00 2.70
N SER A 6 22.23 9.84 2.53
CA SER A 6 22.84 8.69 1.85
C SER A 6 22.70 7.39 2.67
N ALA A 7 22.86 7.45 4.00
CA ALA A 7 22.78 6.25 4.84
C ALA A 7 21.34 5.67 4.90
N TYR A 8 20.32 6.52 5.02
CA TYR A 8 18.92 6.08 5.05
C TYR A 8 18.43 5.55 3.70
N GLN A 9 18.88 6.14 2.59
CA GLN A 9 18.61 5.62 1.25
C GLN A 9 19.34 4.29 1.00
N THR A 10 20.60 4.18 1.42
CA THR A 10 21.37 2.93 1.33
C THR A 10 20.69 1.81 2.12
N TYR A 11 20.24 2.10 3.36
CA TYR A 11 19.52 1.12 4.18
C TYR A 11 18.23 0.64 3.53
N GLN A 12 17.40 1.54 2.98
CA GLN A 12 16.18 1.14 2.27
C GLN A 12 16.47 0.30 1.04
N THR A 13 17.49 0.66 0.26
CA THR A 13 17.89 -0.11 -0.93
C THR A 13 18.38 -1.51 -0.53
N THR A 14 19.23 -1.62 0.48
CA THR A 14 19.68 -2.92 0.98
C THR A 14 18.52 -3.74 1.52
N ALA A 15 17.61 -3.14 2.30
CA ALA A 15 16.44 -3.82 2.83
C ALA A 15 15.53 -4.38 1.72
N VAL A 16 15.32 -3.64 0.62
CA VAL A 16 14.58 -4.14 -0.54
C VAL A 16 15.34 -5.26 -1.26
N GLN A 17 16.66 -5.15 -1.42
CA GLN A 17 17.47 -6.12 -2.15
C GLN A 17 17.59 -7.48 -1.44
N THR A 18 17.51 -7.50 -0.10
CA THR A 18 17.63 -8.72 0.69
C THR A 18 16.28 -9.29 1.13
N ALA A 19 15.17 -8.59 0.84
CA ALA A 19 13.83 -9.02 1.24
C ALA A 19 13.37 -10.23 0.41
N THR A 20 12.75 -11.18 1.10
CA THR A 20 11.99 -12.27 0.48
C THR A 20 10.77 -11.71 -0.27
N PRO A 21 10.20 -12.45 -1.25
CA PRO A 21 8.98 -12.03 -1.94
C PRO A 21 7.84 -11.65 -0.98
N GLN A 22 7.68 -12.41 0.11
CA GLN A 22 6.66 -12.17 1.12
C GLN A 22 6.90 -10.87 1.90
N GLU A 23 8.16 -10.57 2.22
CA GLU A 23 8.56 -9.30 2.86
C GLU A 23 8.37 -8.11 1.91
N LEU A 24 8.66 -8.27 0.62
CA LEU A 24 8.40 -7.24 -0.40
C LEU A 24 6.91 -6.91 -0.48
N SER A 25 6.01 -7.91 -0.48
CA SER A 25 4.57 -7.69 -0.41
C SER A 25 4.17 -6.92 0.85
N LEU A 26 4.73 -7.27 2.02
CA LEU A 26 4.48 -6.55 3.27
C LEU A 26 4.97 -5.10 3.21
N MET A 27 6.13 -4.86 2.60
CA MET A 27 6.67 -3.52 2.38
C MET A 27 5.78 -2.68 1.46
N LEU A 28 5.23 -3.28 0.40
CA LEU A 28 4.27 -2.62 -0.50
C LEU A 28 3.00 -2.24 0.25
N TYR A 29 2.42 -3.12 1.05
CA TYR A 29 1.27 -2.79 1.90
C TYR A 29 1.56 -1.62 2.84
N ASN A 30 2.70 -1.65 3.53
CA ASN A 30 3.10 -0.56 4.42
C ASN A 30 3.31 0.76 3.64
N GLY A 31 3.86 0.68 2.43
CA GLY A 31 4.00 1.82 1.52
C GLY A 31 2.65 2.40 1.10
N CYS A 32 1.69 1.55 0.75
CA CYS A 32 0.32 1.95 0.40
C CYS A 32 -0.34 2.70 1.56
N LEU A 33 -0.33 2.12 2.77
CA LEU A 33 -0.87 2.75 3.98
C LEU A 33 -0.19 4.08 4.31
N LYS A 34 1.13 4.16 4.14
CA LYS A 34 1.87 5.41 4.32
C LYS A 34 1.35 6.49 3.36
N PHE A 35 1.17 6.17 2.08
CA PHE A 35 0.67 7.14 1.11
C PHE A 35 -0.79 7.52 1.37
N ILE A 36 -1.65 6.58 1.77
CA ILE A 36 -3.03 6.87 2.19
C ILE A 36 -3.06 7.86 3.36
N LYS A 37 -2.26 7.62 4.41
CA LYS A 37 -2.16 8.54 5.57
C LYS A 37 -1.62 9.92 5.21
N LEU A 38 -0.63 9.99 4.33
CA LEU A 38 -0.09 11.26 3.82
C LEU A 38 -1.13 12.00 2.98
N ALA A 39 -1.93 11.30 2.17
CA ALA A 39 -3.02 11.89 1.43
C ALA A 39 -4.13 12.42 2.36
N ASN A 40 -4.48 11.66 3.40
CA ASN A 40 -5.46 12.06 4.40
C ASN A 40 -5.04 13.36 5.11
N LYS A 41 -3.80 13.40 5.60
CA LYS A 41 -3.23 14.61 6.20
C LYS A 41 -3.18 15.80 5.24
N ALA A 42 -2.79 15.57 3.98
CA ALA A 42 -2.77 16.62 2.98
C ALA A 42 -4.17 17.16 2.68
N LEU A 43 -5.20 16.30 2.71
CA LEU A 43 -6.59 16.70 2.56
C LEU A 43 -7.07 17.55 3.74
N GLU A 44 -6.76 17.16 4.98
CA GLU A 44 -7.05 17.93 6.19
C GLU A 44 -6.39 19.33 6.17
N GLU A 45 -5.20 19.43 5.59
CA GLU A 45 -4.45 20.69 5.43
C GLU A 45 -4.82 21.49 4.16
N GLY A 46 -5.78 21.03 3.36
CA GLY A 46 -6.20 21.69 2.12
C GLY A 46 -5.19 21.60 0.97
N LYS A 47 -4.17 20.74 1.06
CA LYS A 47 -3.08 20.56 0.09
C LYS A 47 -3.47 19.55 -1.00
N ILE A 48 -4.35 19.97 -1.91
CA ILE A 48 -4.98 19.09 -2.91
C ILE A 48 -3.97 18.39 -3.85
N GLU A 49 -2.94 19.10 -4.33
CA GLU A 49 -1.91 18.50 -5.21
C GLU A 49 -1.10 17.42 -4.49
N GLN A 50 -0.76 17.67 -3.21
CA GLN A 50 -0.03 16.72 -2.40
C GLN A 50 -0.88 15.49 -2.08
N LYS A 51 -2.17 15.67 -1.78
CA LYS A 51 -3.14 14.57 -1.67
C LYS A 51 -3.16 13.75 -2.96
N HIS A 52 -3.36 14.40 -4.11
CA HIS A 52 -3.44 13.74 -5.41
C HIS A 52 -2.18 12.89 -5.70
N THR A 53 -1.00 13.48 -5.50
CA THR A 53 0.29 12.79 -5.69
C THR A 53 0.42 11.54 -4.81
N ASN A 54 0.00 11.62 -3.55
CA ASN A 54 0.06 10.45 -2.66
C ASN A 54 -0.98 9.39 -3.04
N LEU A 55 -2.20 9.77 -3.43
CA LEU A 55 -3.21 8.81 -3.87
C LEU A 55 -2.81 8.08 -5.16
N LEU A 56 -2.18 8.74 -6.13
CA LEU A 56 -1.63 8.07 -7.31
C LEU A 56 -0.58 7.01 -6.95
N LYS A 57 0.25 7.26 -5.94
CA LYS A 57 1.24 6.29 -5.48
C LYS A 57 0.59 5.10 -4.78
N ALA A 58 -0.45 5.33 -3.97
CA ALA A 58 -1.23 4.25 -3.36
C ALA A 58 -1.92 3.39 -4.43
N GLN A 59 -2.55 4.02 -5.42
CA GLN A 59 -3.20 3.34 -6.56
C GLN A 59 -2.20 2.51 -7.37
N ALA A 60 -1.01 3.04 -7.65
CA ALA A 60 0.04 2.30 -8.36
C ALA A 60 0.44 1.01 -7.63
N ILE A 61 0.53 1.04 -6.29
CA ILE A 61 0.81 -0.15 -5.48
C ILE A 61 -0.33 -1.17 -5.56
N ILE A 62 -1.59 -0.72 -5.45
CA ILE A 62 -2.76 -1.60 -5.55
C ILE A 62 -2.82 -2.26 -6.94
N SER A 63 -2.61 -1.48 -8.01
CA SER A 63 -2.51 -2.02 -9.38
C SER A 63 -1.37 -3.02 -9.51
N GLN A 64 -0.22 -2.79 -8.87
CA GLN A 64 0.89 -3.74 -8.89
C GLN A 64 0.50 -5.06 -8.25
N PHE A 65 -0.20 -5.06 -7.10
CA PHE A 65 -0.68 -6.29 -6.46
C PHE A 65 -1.55 -7.11 -7.41
N ARG A 66 -2.50 -6.45 -8.10
CA ARG A 66 -3.38 -7.09 -9.09
C ARG A 66 -2.61 -7.73 -10.23
N ILE A 67 -1.67 -6.99 -10.83
CA ILE A 67 -0.84 -7.47 -11.95
C ILE A 67 -0.01 -8.70 -11.56
N THR A 68 0.41 -8.79 -10.30
CA THR A 68 1.26 -9.89 -9.81
C THR A 68 0.51 -11.05 -9.18
N LEU A 69 -0.82 -11.04 -9.18
CA LEU A 69 -1.61 -12.16 -8.67
C LEU A 69 -1.39 -13.39 -9.55
N ASP A 70 -1.15 -14.53 -8.91
CA ASP A 70 -1.19 -15.83 -9.56
C ASP A 70 -2.64 -16.28 -9.71
N MET A 71 -3.19 -16.15 -10.92
CA MET A 71 -4.60 -16.42 -11.19
C MET A 71 -4.96 -17.92 -11.19
N ASP A 72 -3.98 -18.82 -11.12
CA ASP A 72 -4.23 -20.25 -10.98
C ASP A 72 -4.61 -20.64 -9.53
N VAL A 73 -4.43 -19.72 -8.58
CA VAL A 73 -4.80 -19.92 -7.17
C VAL A 73 -6.28 -19.54 -6.95
N PRO A 74 -7.11 -20.42 -6.34
CA PRO A 74 -8.56 -20.17 -6.20
C PRO A 74 -8.96 -18.88 -5.45
N ILE A 75 -8.10 -18.35 -4.57
CA ILE A 75 -8.38 -17.12 -3.83
C ILE A 75 -8.12 -15.85 -4.65
N SER A 76 -7.40 -15.95 -5.76
CA SER A 76 -6.91 -14.79 -6.51
C SER A 76 -8.02 -13.96 -7.15
N GLU A 77 -9.12 -14.58 -7.59
CA GLU A 77 -10.29 -13.84 -8.10
C GLU A 77 -10.91 -12.92 -7.03
N ASN A 78 -11.06 -13.44 -5.81
CA ASN A 78 -11.58 -12.66 -4.69
C ASN A 78 -10.61 -11.53 -4.28
N LEU A 79 -9.31 -11.80 -4.33
CA LEU A 79 -8.29 -10.78 -4.05
C LEU A 79 -8.27 -9.70 -5.13
N ASP A 80 -8.37 -10.05 -6.41
CA ASP A 80 -8.42 -9.07 -7.49
C ASP A 80 -9.63 -8.16 -7.37
N ALA A 81 -10.81 -8.72 -7.08
CA ALA A 81 -12.03 -7.96 -6.85
C ALA A 81 -11.89 -6.99 -5.66
N LEU A 82 -11.25 -7.42 -4.57
CA LEU A 82 -11.01 -6.57 -3.41
C LEU A 82 -10.01 -5.45 -3.71
N TYR A 83 -8.92 -5.73 -4.42
CA TYR A 83 -7.96 -4.71 -4.83
C TYR A 83 -8.59 -3.71 -5.82
N GLU A 84 -9.43 -4.18 -6.75
CA GLU A 84 -10.19 -3.30 -7.65
C GLU A 84 -11.09 -2.37 -6.84
N PHE A 85 -11.84 -2.90 -5.86
CA PHE A 85 -12.67 -2.07 -5.00
C PHE A 85 -11.87 -1.03 -4.21
N ILE A 86 -10.72 -1.42 -3.64
CA ILE A 86 -9.81 -0.48 -2.95
C ILE A 86 -9.36 0.62 -3.92
N ASN A 87 -8.98 0.26 -5.15
CA ASN A 87 -8.54 1.22 -6.15
C ASN A 87 -9.66 2.23 -6.48
N GLN A 88 -10.89 1.74 -6.67
CA GLN A 88 -12.06 2.60 -6.89
C GLN A 88 -12.26 3.58 -5.73
N GLN A 89 -12.16 3.13 -4.47
CA GLN A 89 -12.26 4.03 -3.31
C GLN A 89 -11.16 5.11 -3.32
N LEU A 90 -9.92 4.75 -3.66
CA LEU A 90 -8.82 5.71 -3.77
C LEU A 90 -9.01 6.71 -4.91
N VAL A 91 -9.56 6.29 -6.05
CA VAL A 91 -9.87 7.16 -7.19
C VAL A 91 -11.00 8.12 -6.83
N GLU A 92 -12.10 7.61 -6.26
CA GLU A 92 -13.23 8.41 -5.79
C GLU A 92 -12.77 9.44 -4.75
N ALA A 93 -12.05 9.03 -3.71
CA ALA A 93 -11.49 9.93 -2.71
C ALA A 93 -10.62 11.03 -3.34
N ASN A 94 -9.88 10.71 -4.40
CA ASN A 94 -9.05 11.69 -5.10
C ASN A 94 -9.89 12.71 -5.88
N THR A 95 -10.92 12.27 -6.59
CA THR A 95 -11.72 13.15 -7.46
C THR A 95 -12.75 13.96 -6.69
N THR A 96 -13.28 13.43 -5.59
CA THR A 96 -14.33 14.08 -4.79
C THR A 96 -13.80 14.74 -3.52
N ASN A 97 -12.54 14.50 -3.15
CA ASN A 97 -11.97 14.91 -1.85
C ASN A 97 -12.74 14.29 -0.66
N ASP A 98 -13.30 13.10 -0.84
CA ASP A 98 -14.06 12.40 0.20
C ASP A 98 -13.13 11.61 1.14
N GLN A 99 -13.04 12.08 2.38
CA GLN A 99 -12.22 11.47 3.42
C GLN A 99 -12.77 10.12 3.90
N ALA A 100 -14.09 9.90 3.84
CA ALA A 100 -14.69 8.63 4.25
C ALA A 100 -14.29 7.51 3.27
N LYS A 101 -14.25 7.81 1.97
CA LYS A 101 -13.74 6.89 0.93
C LYS A 101 -12.29 6.50 1.19
N LEU A 102 -11.47 7.46 1.59
CA LEU A 102 -10.08 7.20 1.93
C LEU A 102 -9.94 6.32 3.18
N ALA A 103 -10.79 6.52 4.19
CA ALA A 103 -10.83 5.71 5.40
C ALA A 103 -11.21 4.25 5.11
N VAL A 104 -12.20 4.01 4.24
CA VAL A 104 -12.57 2.66 3.80
C VAL A 104 -11.39 1.96 3.11
N ALA A 105 -10.69 2.66 2.21
CA ALA A 105 -9.49 2.10 1.58
C ALA A 105 -8.38 1.79 2.60
N GLU A 106 -8.17 2.67 3.58
CA GLU A 106 -7.18 2.47 4.64
C GLU A 106 -7.48 1.23 5.48
N GLU A 107 -8.74 1.04 5.87
CA GLU A 107 -9.19 -0.10 6.66
C GLU A 107 -8.93 -1.42 5.94
N LEU A 108 -9.39 -1.55 4.70
CA LEU A 108 -9.20 -2.76 3.91
C LEU A 108 -7.73 -3.10 3.66
N VAL A 109 -6.91 -2.10 3.33
CA VAL A 109 -5.47 -2.31 3.15
C VAL A 109 -4.80 -2.71 4.46
N THR A 110 -5.27 -2.18 5.59
CA THR A 110 -4.77 -2.54 6.93
C THR A 110 -5.08 -4.00 7.26
N GLU A 111 -6.31 -4.44 7.03
CA GLU A 111 -6.73 -5.84 7.25
C GLU A 111 -5.94 -6.81 6.37
N LEU A 112 -5.76 -6.51 5.08
CA LEU A 112 -4.96 -7.32 4.17
C LEU A 112 -3.51 -7.43 4.62
N ARG A 113 -2.91 -6.31 5.03
CA ARG A 113 -1.55 -6.24 5.55
C ARG A 113 -1.39 -7.07 6.82
N ASP A 114 -2.33 -6.97 7.76
CA ASP A 114 -2.29 -7.70 9.03
C ASP A 114 -2.55 -9.20 8.85
N THR A 115 -3.43 -9.57 7.92
CA THR A 115 -3.64 -10.96 7.49
C THR A 115 -2.35 -11.54 6.91
N TRP A 116 -1.70 -10.82 5.99
CA TRP A 116 -0.43 -11.24 5.39
C TRP A 116 0.68 -11.42 6.43
N LYS A 117 0.80 -10.46 7.36
CA LYS A 117 1.75 -10.54 8.47
C LYS A 117 1.49 -11.76 9.36
N THR A 118 0.23 -12.11 9.59
CA THR A 118 -0.15 -13.29 10.37
C THR A 118 0.24 -14.57 9.63
N MET A 119 -0.04 -14.67 8.32
CA MET A 119 0.36 -15.81 7.49
C MET A 119 1.88 -16.03 7.51
N MET A 120 2.67 -14.95 7.40
CA MET A 120 4.14 -15.04 7.47
C MET A 120 4.63 -15.62 8.81
N LYS A 121 4.00 -15.24 9.93
CA LYS A 121 4.36 -15.78 11.26
C LYS A 121 4.03 -17.26 11.37
N THR A 122 2.86 -17.66 10.87
CA THR A 122 2.44 -19.07 10.89
C THR A 122 3.37 -19.92 10.03
N ALA A 123 3.73 -19.45 8.83
CA ALA A 123 4.66 -20.15 7.94
C ALA A 123 6.08 -20.30 8.53
N ALA A 124 6.53 -19.34 9.35
CA ALA A 124 7.82 -19.42 10.04
C ALA A 124 7.81 -20.32 11.30
N SER A 125 6.62 -20.74 11.75
CA SER A 125 6.44 -21.59 12.94
C SER A 125 6.25 -23.08 12.58
N VAL A 126 6.30 -23.41 11.29
CA VAL A 126 6.20 -24.77 10.72
C VAL A 126 7.55 -25.16 10.15
#